data_AF-F8GUV3-F1
#
_entry.id   AF-F8GUV3-F1
#
_cell.length_a   1.000
_cell.length_b   1.000
_cell.length_c   1.000
_cell.angle_alpha   90.00
_cell.angle_beta   90.00
_cell.angle_gamma   90.00
#
_symmetry.space_group_name_H-M   'P 1'
#
loop_
_entity.id
_entity.type
_entity.pdbx_description
1 polymer ?
#
loop_
_entity_poly.entity_id
_entity_poly.type
_entity_poly.pdbx_seq_one_letter_code
_entity_poly.pdbx_strand_id
1 'polypeptide(L)'
;MFARASEPFFNWAPLEPFPLFGDEFVAFTVKLLNTMARQKLTLEQGMRAFDELHRTPEFFKRFIERYMLYQPQGDVAALAYTKASVFSDEHSLAHWRKLKPADRAILYLLARGESDLHSSATLEKLGTMLGKPATRNTTAHALRRLLADNVVTRLAMGDYRIEDEAFAEWIRKRQEPAAET
;
A
#
# COMPACT_ATOMS: atom_id res chain seq x y z
N MET A 1 -30.09 -14.57 8.35
CA MET A 1 -30.76 -14.20 7.09
C MET A 1 -30.78 -12.67 6.94
N PHE A 2 -29.64 -11.99 7.13
CA PHE A 2 -29.51 -10.51 7.12
C PHE A 2 -28.09 -10.04 6.71
N ALA A 3 -27.28 -10.93 6.11
CA ALA A 3 -25.85 -10.66 5.85
C ALA A 3 -25.50 -10.78 4.36
N ARG A 4 -26.50 -10.64 3.47
CA ARG A 4 -26.29 -10.66 2.02
C ARG A 4 -26.50 -9.26 1.48
N ALA A 5 -25.46 -8.71 0.86
CA ALA A 5 -25.48 -7.37 0.25
C ALA A 5 -26.57 -7.19 -0.84
N SER A 6 -27.17 -8.29 -1.32
CA SER A 6 -28.24 -8.31 -2.32
C SER A 6 -29.66 -8.20 -1.73
N GLU A 7 -29.82 -8.17 -0.41
CA GLU A 7 -31.14 -8.06 0.21
C GLU A 7 -31.59 -6.59 0.30
N PRO A 8 -32.88 -6.27 0.07
CA PRO A 8 -33.41 -4.90 0.07
C PRO A 8 -33.21 -4.15 1.40
N PHE A 9 -32.82 -4.91 2.43
CA PHE A 9 -32.70 -4.50 3.80
C PHE A 9 -31.23 -4.20 4.21
N PHE A 10 -30.25 -4.27 3.30
CA PHE A 10 -28.83 -4.06 3.64
C PHE A 10 -28.34 -2.61 3.49
N ASN A 11 -29.15 -1.72 2.88
CA ASN A 11 -28.70 -0.43 2.33
C ASN A 11 -29.20 0.83 3.08
N TRP A 12 -29.62 0.73 4.35
CA TRP A 12 -30.24 1.87 5.06
C TRP A 12 -29.38 2.57 6.09
N ALA A 13 -28.15 2.11 6.31
CA ALA A 13 -27.19 2.92 7.02
C ALA A 13 -26.60 3.91 6.01
N PRO A 14 -26.81 5.23 6.13
CA PRO A 14 -26.03 6.18 5.35
C PRO A 14 -24.55 5.88 5.61
N LEU A 15 -23.81 5.59 4.54
CA LEU A 15 -22.35 5.48 4.59
C LEU A 15 -21.82 6.86 4.95
N GLU A 16 -21.55 7.08 6.23
CA GLU A 16 -20.89 8.29 6.68
C GLU A 16 -19.49 8.30 6.07
N PRO A 17 -19.12 9.34 5.30
CA PRO A 17 -17.81 9.39 4.67
C PRO A 17 -16.76 9.46 5.77
N PHE A 18 -15.88 8.47 5.83
CA PHE A 18 -14.77 8.49 6.76
C PHE A 18 -13.68 9.41 6.19
N PRO A 19 -13.44 10.61 6.74
CA PRO A 19 -12.45 11.52 6.19
C PRO A 19 -11.05 10.92 6.35
N LEU A 20 -10.21 11.12 5.34
CA LEU A 20 -8.80 10.73 5.43
C LEU A 20 -8.10 11.63 6.46
N PHE A 21 -7.48 11.01 7.46
CA PHE A 21 -6.68 11.74 8.44
C PHE A 21 -5.42 12.31 7.76
N GLY A 22 -5.27 13.63 7.85
CA GLY A 22 -4.18 14.37 7.21
C GLY A 22 -3.42 15.25 8.20
N ASP A 23 -3.16 16.49 7.80
CA ASP A 23 -2.25 17.38 8.53
C ASP A 23 -2.80 17.79 9.90
N GLU A 24 -4.13 17.88 10.03
CA GLU A 24 -4.80 18.15 11.32
C GLU A 24 -4.56 17.03 12.34
N PHE A 25 -4.54 15.77 11.88
CA PHE A 25 -4.23 14.63 12.72
C PHE A 25 -2.79 14.72 13.23
N VAL A 26 -1.83 15.03 12.35
CA VAL A 26 -0.42 15.23 12.72
C VAL A 26 -0.29 16.36 13.74
N ALA A 27 -0.92 17.51 13.48
CA ALA A 27 -0.87 18.68 14.37
C ALA A 27 -1.44 18.37 15.76
N PHE A 28 -2.59 17.69 15.81
CA PHE A 28 -3.20 17.25 17.06
C PHE A 28 -2.29 16.30 17.84
N THR A 29 -1.76 15.26 17.18
CA THR A 29 -0.93 14.25 17.84
C THR A 29 0.40 14.83 18.33
N VAL A 30 1.05 15.70 17.54
CA VAL A 30 2.28 16.39 17.98
C VAL A 30 2.00 17.29 19.18
N LYS A 31 0.89 18.04 19.16
CA LYS A 31 0.45 18.86 20.29
C LYS A 31 0.24 18.01 21.54
N LEU A 32 -0.47 16.88 21.42
CA LEU A 32 -0.74 15.96 22.52
C LEU A 32 0.56 15.34 23.07
N LEU A 33 1.43 14.82 22.21
CA LEU A 33 2.74 14.29 22.59
C LEU A 33 3.55 15.31 23.41
N ASN A 34 3.60 16.56 22.94
CA ASN A 34 4.35 17.64 23.56
C ASN A 34 3.82 18.08 24.94
N THR A 35 2.63 17.64 25.34
CA THR A 35 2.13 17.83 26.72
C THR A 35 2.86 16.94 27.74
N MET A 36 3.44 15.83 27.29
CA MET A 36 4.10 14.83 28.15
C MET A 36 5.62 14.73 27.88
N ALA A 37 6.07 15.16 26.71
CA ALA A 37 7.44 14.99 26.25
C ALA A 37 8.45 15.90 26.99
N ARG A 38 9.64 15.36 27.31
CA ARG A 38 10.78 16.17 27.75
C ARG A 38 11.43 16.88 26.57
N GLN A 39 11.61 16.17 25.46
CA GLN A 39 12.10 16.73 24.19
C GLN A 39 10.93 16.89 23.21
N LYS A 40 10.59 18.14 22.90
CA LYS A 40 9.44 18.45 22.05
C LYS A 40 9.72 18.10 20.59
N LEU A 41 8.73 17.50 19.95
CA LEU A 41 8.70 17.27 18.51
C LEU A 41 8.08 18.50 17.81
N THR A 42 8.72 19.04 16.78
CA THR A 42 8.11 20.13 15.99
C THR A 42 7.02 19.59 15.06
N LEU A 43 6.11 20.47 14.62
CA LEU A 43 5.11 20.09 13.62
C LEU A 43 5.76 19.64 12.31
N GLU A 44 6.80 20.34 11.88
CA GLU A 44 7.57 20.01 10.67
C GLU A 44 8.19 18.60 10.74
N GLN A 45 8.78 18.23 11.87
CA GLN A 45 9.30 16.87 12.09
C GLN A 45 8.19 15.83 12.04
N GLY A 46 7.02 16.13 12.63
CA GLY A 46 5.84 15.28 12.57
C GLY A 46 5.32 15.10 11.13
N MET A 47 5.19 16.18 10.37
CA MET A 47 4.73 16.14 8.98
C MET A 47 5.69 15.33 8.10
N ARG A 48 7.00 15.59 8.22
CA ARG A 48 8.02 14.81 7.52
C ARG A 48 7.90 13.32 7.82
N ALA A 49 7.78 12.95 9.10
CA ALA A 49 7.62 11.56 9.49
C ALA A 49 6.33 10.95 8.91
N PHE A 50 5.23 11.71 8.88
CA PHE A 50 3.96 11.24 8.32
C PHE A 50 4.07 10.96 6.82
N ASP A 51 4.67 11.87 6.05
CA ASP A 51 4.88 11.69 4.61
C ASP A 51 5.85 10.53 4.32
N GLU A 52 6.95 10.44 5.08
CA GLU A 52 7.92 9.35 4.99
C GLU A 52 7.34 7.97 5.39
N LEU A 53 6.20 7.96 6.09
CA LEU A 53 5.41 6.78 6.45
C LEU A 53 4.14 6.65 5.58
N HIS A 54 4.19 7.19 4.37
CA HIS A 54 3.12 7.11 3.36
C HIS A 54 1.76 7.59 3.88
N ARG A 55 1.76 8.61 4.74
CA ARG A 55 0.56 9.23 5.31
C ARG A 55 -0.39 8.20 5.96
N THR A 56 0.18 7.15 6.55
CA THR A 56 -0.58 6.08 7.22
C THR A 56 -0.68 6.38 8.72
N PRO A 57 -1.88 6.65 9.27
CA PRO A 57 -2.04 7.03 10.69
C PRO A 57 -1.49 6.01 11.68
N GLU A 58 -1.59 4.72 11.36
CA GLU A 58 -1.09 3.62 12.19
C GLU A 58 0.45 3.66 12.29
N PHE A 59 1.15 3.83 11.17
CA PHE A 59 2.61 3.95 11.16
C PHE A 59 3.07 5.22 11.89
N PHE A 60 2.35 6.32 11.72
CA PHE A 60 2.64 7.56 12.45
C PHE A 60 2.47 7.39 13.95
N LYS A 61 1.42 6.69 14.40
CA LYS A 61 1.24 6.36 15.83
C LYS A 61 2.45 5.57 16.36
N ARG A 62 2.93 4.55 15.63
CA ARG A 62 4.13 3.79 16.02
C ARG A 62 5.39 4.66 16.10
N PHE A 63 5.55 5.60 15.17
CA PHE A 63 6.61 6.62 15.23
C PHE A 63 6.53 7.48 16.49
N ILE A 64 5.34 7.98 16.83
CA ILE A 64 5.12 8.79 18.04
C ILE A 64 5.41 7.99 19.31
N GLU A 65 4.96 6.74 19.37
CA GLU A 65 5.26 5.81 20.48
C GLU A 65 6.77 5.56 20.61
N ARG A 66 7.45 5.28 19.49
CA ARG A 66 8.90 5.08 19.45
C ARG A 66 9.66 6.33 19.90
N TYR A 67 9.27 7.51 19.40
CA TYR A 67 9.90 8.77 19.78
C TYR A 67 9.71 9.06 21.27
N MET A 68 8.51 8.84 21.81
CA MET A 68 8.21 9.07 23.23
C MET A 68 9.04 8.17 24.14
N LEU A 69 9.23 6.90 23.79
CA LEU A 69 10.00 5.94 24.58
C LEU A 69 11.52 6.19 24.52
N TYR A 70 12.03 6.76 23.42
CA TYR A 70 13.47 6.88 23.16
C TYR A 70 13.89 8.32 22.80
N GLN A 71 13.30 9.33 23.45
CA GLN A 71 13.50 10.75 23.14
C GLN A 71 14.97 11.15 22.92
N PRO A 72 15.95 10.74 23.74
CA PRO A 72 17.35 11.13 23.54
C PRO A 72 17.95 10.73 22.18
N GLN A 73 17.34 9.78 21.45
CA GLN A 73 17.78 9.37 20.11
C GLN A 73 17.26 10.29 18.99
N GLY A 74 16.27 11.13 19.28
CA GLY A 74 15.67 12.06 18.33
C GLY A 74 14.67 11.43 17.35
N ASP A 75 14.03 12.30 16.57
CA ASP A 75 12.98 11.96 15.60
C ASP A 75 13.54 11.16 14.40
N VAL A 76 14.74 11.48 13.92
CA VAL A 76 15.38 10.76 12.82
C VAL A 76 15.56 9.27 13.16
N ALA A 77 16.04 8.95 14.36
CA ALA A 77 16.23 7.57 14.80
C ALA A 77 14.89 6.85 15.01
N ALA A 78 13.89 7.54 15.57
CA ALA A 78 12.54 6.99 15.72
C ALA A 78 11.92 6.66 14.36
N LEU A 79 12.05 7.54 13.38
CA LEU A 79 11.54 7.35 12.02
C LEU A 79 12.23 6.18 11.32
N ALA A 80 13.56 6.11 11.38
CA ALA A 80 14.34 5.00 10.80
C ALA A 80 13.92 3.65 11.40
N TYR A 81 13.75 3.58 12.72
CA TYR A 81 13.27 2.37 13.39
C TYR A 81 11.85 2.00 12.93
N THR A 82 10.92 2.95 12.91
CA THR A 82 9.54 2.68 12.50
C THR A 82 9.50 2.16 11.08
N LYS A 83 10.21 2.79 10.14
CA LYS A 83 10.33 2.32 8.75
C LYS A 83 10.80 0.87 8.66
N ALA A 84 11.88 0.53 9.37
CA ALA A 84 12.40 -0.83 9.38
C ALA A 84 11.38 -1.85 9.96
N SER A 85 10.54 -1.43 10.91
CA SER A 85 9.53 -2.29 11.51
C SER A 85 8.25 -2.46 10.68
N VAL A 86 7.84 -1.44 9.92
CA VAL A 86 6.57 -1.44 9.18
C VAL A 86 6.74 -1.85 7.72
N PHE A 87 7.90 -1.55 7.12
CA PHE A 87 8.21 -1.91 5.73
C PHE A 87 9.04 -3.20 5.65
N SER A 88 8.68 -4.21 6.45
CA SER A 88 9.41 -5.47 6.49
C SER A 88 9.40 -6.18 5.14
N ASP A 89 10.56 -6.25 4.50
CA ASP A 89 10.80 -6.98 3.25
C ASP A 89 10.35 -8.44 3.34
N GLU A 90 10.40 -9.05 4.53
CA GLU A 90 10.00 -10.44 4.74
C GLU A 90 8.49 -10.63 4.54
N HIS A 91 7.68 -9.68 5.02
CA HIS A 91 6.23 -9.71 4.83
C HIS A 91 5.87 -9.55 3.35
N SER A 92 6.46 -8.55 2.69
CA SER A 92 6.28 -8.32 1.25
C SER A 92 6.75 -9.51 0.42
N LEU A 93 7.87 -10.14 0.78
CA LEU A 93 8.38 -11.34 0.11
C LEU A 93 7.46 -12.55 0.31
N ALA A 94 6.95 -12.76 1.52
CA ALA A 94 6.01 -13.84 1.82
C ALA A 94 4.71 -13.67 1.03
N HIS A 95 4.20 -12.44 0.94
CA HIS A 95 3.05 -12.12 0.11
C HIS A 95 3.34 -12.38 -1.39
N TRP A 96 4.45 -11.85 -1.90
CA TRP A 96 4.87 -12.02 -3.29
C TRP A 96 4.99 -13.49 -3.70
N ARG A 97 5.55 -14.34 -2.84
CA ARG A 97 5.72 -15.78 -3.09
C ARG A 97 4.39 -16.52 -3.23
N LYS A 98 3.31 -16.06 -2.60
CA LYS A 98 1.97 -16.66 -2.73
C LYS A 98 1.27 -16.32 -4.04
N LEU A 99 1.67 -15.21 -4.67
CA LEU A 99 1.07 -14.75 -5.93
C LEU A 99 1.46 -15.64 -7.10
N LYS A 100 0.54 -15.81 -8.06
CA LYS A 100 0.82 -16.55 -9.30
C LYS A 100 1.74 -15.73 -10.22
N PRO A 101 2.44 -16.35 -11.18
CA PRO A 101 3.31 -15.64 -12.11
C PRO A 101 2.61 -14.49 -12.84
N ALA A 102 1.38 -14.70 -13.30
CA ALA A 102 0.59 -13.65 -13.95
C ALA A 102 0.21 -12.49 -13.01
N ASP A 103 -0.02 -12.78 -11.73
CA ASP A 103 -0.37 -11.76 -10.73
C ASP A 103 0.86 -10.88 -10.44
N ARG A 104 2.03 -11.51 -10.26
CA ARG A 104 3.32 -10.83 -10.10
C ARG A 104 3.67 -9.94 -11.28
N ALA A 105 3.46 -10.42 -12.50
CA ALA A 105 3.73 -9.65 -13.72
C ALA A 105 2.81 -8.42 -13.84
N ILE A 106 1.52 -8.56 -13.52
CA ILE A 106 0.60 -7.41 -13.50
C ILE A 106 0.99 -6.39 -12.43
N LEU A 107 1.29 -6.84 -11.21
CA LEU A 107 1.74 -5.93 -10.15
C LEU A 107 3.05 -5.22 -10.50
N TYR A 108 3.98 -5.92 -11.15
CA TYR A 108 5.24 -5.34 -11.61
C TYR A 108 5.03 -4.18 -12.59
N LEU A 109 4.09 -4.34 -13.52
CA LEU A 109 3.69 -3.31 -14.49
C LEU A 109 2.97 -2.15 -13.82
N LEU A 110 2.00 -2.43 -12.95
CA LEU A 110 1.25 -1.42 -12.19
C LEU A 110 2.18 -0.57 -11.31
N ALA A 111 3.12 -1.20 -10.61
CA ALA A 111 4.10 -0.50 -9.77
C ALA A 111 4.97 0.49 -10.57
N ARG A 112 5.10 0.29 -11.90
CA ARG A 112 5.85 1.14 -12.84
C ARG A 112 4.98 2.12 -13.61
N GLY A 113 3.69 2.20 -13.29
CA GLY A 113 2.76 3.17 -13.89
C GLY A 113 2.19 2.75 -15.24
N GLU A 114 2.29 1.47 -15.63
CA GLU A 114 1.59 0.98 -16.81
C GLU A 114 0.08 0.97 -16.55
N SER A 115 -0.67 1.78 -17.30
CA SER A 115 -2.11 1.97 -17.12
C SER A 115 -2.95 1.10 -18.08
N ASP A 116 -2.49 0.89 -19.31
CA ASP A 116 -3.20 0.05 -20.28
C ASP A 116 -2.70 -1.40 -20.22
N LEU A 117 -3.28 -2.17 -19.28
CA LEU A 117 -2.97 -3.59 -19.06
C LEU A 117 -3.50 -4.52 -20.16
N HIS A 118 -4.29 -4.01 -21.11
CA HIS A 118 -4.92 -4.77 -22.18
C HIS A 118 -4.41 -4.40 -23.58
N SER A 119 -3.50 -3.42 -23.68
CA SER A 119 -2.82 -3.05 -24.93
C SER A 119 -2.01 -4.22 -25.50
N SER A 120 -1.80 -4.21 -26.82
CA SER A 120 -0.93 -5.21 -27.47
C SER A 120 0.49 -5.17 -26.89
N ALA A 121 1.04 -3.97 -26.66
CA ALA A 121 2.36 -3.78 -26.09
C ALA A 121 2.49 -4.40 -24.68
N THR A 122 1.48 -4.20 -23.83
CA THR A 122 1.47 -4.80 -22.48
C THR A 122 1.31 -6.32 -22.54
N LEU A 123 0.47 -6.83 -23.45
CA LEU A 123 0.32 -8.28 -23.64
C LEU A 123 1.60 -8.94 -24.16
N GLU A 124 2.37 -8.27 -25.02
CA GLU A 124 3.69 -8.75 -25.44
C GLU A 124 4.68 -8.79 -24.27
N LYS A 125 4.77 -7.71 -23.47
CA LYS A 125 5.60 -7.68 -22.25
C LYS A 125 5.23 -8.80 -21.29
N LEU A 126 3.93 -8.98 -21.03
CA LEU A 126 3.42 -10.08 -20.19
C LEU A 126 3.76 -11.44 -20.78
N GLY A 127 3.68 -11.59 -22.11
CA GLY A 127 4.02 -12.83 -22.78
C GLY A 127 5.49 -13.22 -22.57
N THR A 128 6.39 -12.24 -22.68
CA THR A 128 7.82 -12.39 -22.41
C THR A 128 8.09 -12.76 -20.95
N MET A 129 7.50 -12.04 -19.99
CA MET A 129 7.64 -12.31 -18.55
C MET A 129 7.14 -13.71 -18.18
N LEU A 130 6.09 -14.20 -18.85
CA LEU A 130 5.47 -15.49 -18.56
C LEU A 130 6.04 -16.66 -19.36
N GLY A 131 6.89 -16.38 -20.37
CA GLY A 131 7.41 -17.39 -21.30
C GLY A 131 6.35 -18.04 -22.20
N LYS A 132 5.16 -17.43 -22.30
CA LYS A 132 4.04 -17.94 -23.11
C LYS A 132 3.13 -16.80 -23.54
N PRO A 133 2.39 -16.92 -24.65
CA PRO A 133 1.50 -15.86 -25.13
C PRO A 133 0.51 -15.42 -24.04
N ALA A 134 0.54 -14.13 -23.68
CA ALA A 134 -0.45 -13.53 -22.80
C ALA A 134 -1.64 -13.02 -23.62
N THR A 135 -2.84 -13.17 -23.07
CA THR A 135 -4.09 -12.71 -23.70
C THR A 135 -4.80 -11.74 -22.78
N ARG A 136 -5.83 -11.05 -23.30
CA ARG A 136 -6.72 -10.23 -22.45
C ARG A 136 -7.31 -11.02 -21.28
N ASN A 137 -7.57 -12.31 -21.46
CA ASN A 137 -8.04 -13.19 -20.39
C ASN A 137 -6.97 -13.40 -19.31
N THR A 138 -5.69 -13.49 -19.68
CA THR A 138 -4.57 -13.58 -18.72
C THR A 138 -4.61 -12.37 -17.76
N THR A 139 -4.66 -11.16 -18.31
CA THR A 139 -4.78 -9.92 -17.54
C THR A 139 -6.07 -9.91 -16.70
N ALA A 140 -7.22 -10.21 -17.30
CA ALA A 140 -8.51 -10.17 -16.61
C ALA A 140 -8.61 -11.16 -15.45
N HIS A 141 -8.06 -12.37 -15.60
CA HIS A 141 -8.02 -13.36 -14.52
C HIS A 141 -7.07 -12.95 -13.39
N ALA A 142 -5.93 -12.34 -13.71
CA ALA A 142 -5.01 -11.83 -12.71
C ALA A 142 -5.62 -10.66 -11.92
N LEU A 143 -6.14 -9.64 -12.62
CA LEU A 143 -6.82 -8.51 -12.00
C LEU A 143 -8.00 -8.96 -11.11
N ARG A 144 -8.81 -9.91 -11.57
CA ARG A 144 -9.92 -10.44 -10.76
C ARG A 144 -9.45 -11.06 -9.44
N ARG A 145 -8.35 -11.80 -9.44
CA ARG A 145 -7.77 -12.37 -8.20
C ARG A 145 -7.22 -11.27 -7.30
N LEU A 146 -6.41 -10.37 -7.87
CA LEU A 146 -5.80 -9.26 -7.13
C LEU A 146 -6.85 -8.33 -6.50
N LEU A 147 -7.97 -8.09 -7.18
CA LEU A 147 -9.12 -7.35 -6.63
C LEU A 147 -9.83 -8.13 -5.52
N ALA A 148 -10.04 -9.44 -5.70
CA ALA A 148 -10.70 -10.28 -4.71
C ALA A 148 -9.88 -10.40 -3.40
N ASP A 149 -8.56 -10.37 -3.53
CA ASP A 149 -7.61 -10.46 -2.42
C ASP A 149 -7.22 -9.08 -1.85
N ASN A 150 -7.87 -7.98 -2.30
CA ASN A 150 -7.56 -6.58 -1.93
C ASN A 150 -6.08 -6.18 -2.11
N VAL A 151 -5.39 -6.79 -3.07
CA VAL A 151 -4.01 -6.41 -3.42
C VAL A 151 -4.01 -5.19 -4.35
N VAL A 152 -5.03 -5.10 -5.20
CA VAL A 152 -5.26 -4.00 -6.14
C VAL A 152 -6.68 -3.48 -5.95
N THR A 153 -6.84 -2.16 -6.01
CA THR A 153 -8.13 -1.50 -6.07
C THR A 153 -8.38 -0.92 -7.46
N ARG A 154 -9.65 -0.72 -7.81
CA ARG A 154 -10.07 -0.09 -9.07
C ARG A 154 -10.60 1.31 -8.79
N LEU A 155 -9.89 2.32 -9.30
CA LEU A 155 -10.25 3.73 -9.13
C LEU A 155 -11.25 4.18 -10.19
N ALA A 156 -11.05 3.73 -11.43
CA ALA A 156 -11.95 3.95 -12.55
C ALA A 156 -11.89 2.76 -13.52
N MET A 157 -12.69 2.78 -14.58
CA MET A 157 -12.64 1.75 -15.60
C MET A 157 -11.26 1.74 -16.27
N GLY A 158 -10.49 0.65 -16.09
CA GLY A 158 -9.12 0.53 -16.61
C GLY A 158 -8.05 1.18 -15.73
N ASP A 159 -8.43 1.85 -14.64
CA ASP A 159 -7.48 2.48 -13.71
C ASP A 159 -7.40 1.67 -12.41
N TYR A 160 -6.23 1.09 -12.17
CA TYR A 160 -5.95 0.15 -11.10
C TYR A 160 -4.75 0.62 -10.28
N ARG A 161 -4.82 0.47 -8.96
CA ARG A 161 -3.74 0.84 -8.05
C ARG A 161 -3.48 -0.26 -7.03
N ILE A 162 -2.22 -0.52 -6.72
CA ILE A 162 -1.83 -1.40 -5.61
C ILE A 162 -2.27 -0.73 -4.30
N GLU A 163 -2.99 -1.44 -3.44
CA GLU A 163 -3.55 -0.83 -2.22
C GLU A 163 -2.47 -0.42 -1.21
N ASP A 164 -1.48 -1.29 -1.02
CA ASP A 164 -0.36 -1.05 -0.12
C ASP A 164 0.80 -0.39 -0.86
N GLU A 165 1.02 0.90 -0.58
CA GLU A 165 2.12 1.67 -1.18
C GLU A 165 3.50 1.13 -0.78
N ALA A 166 3.66 0.58 0.43
CA ALA A 166 4.93 -0.02 0.84
C ALA A 166 5.23 -1.28 0.01
N PHE A 167 4.20 -2.07 -0.28
CA PHE A 167 4.31 -3.22 -1.17
C PHE A 167 4.61 -2.79 -2.62
N ALA A 168 3.97 -1.72 -3.10
CA ALA A 168 4.25 -1.15 -4.43
C ALA A 168 5.72 -0.70 -4.54
N GLU A 169 6.21 0.08 -3.57
CA GLU A 169 7.62 0.50 -3.47
C GLU A 169 8.58 -0.69 -3.43
N TRP A 170 8.23 -1.72 -2.66
CA TRP A 170 9.01 -2.96 -2.60
C TRP A 170 9.07 -3.65 -3.97
N ILE A 171 7.97 -3.70 -4.72
CA ILE A 171 7.93 -4.26 -6.09
C ILE A 171 8.77 -3.42 -7.08
N ARG A 172 8.78 -2.08 -6.96
CA ARG A 172 9.58 -1.19 -7.83
C ARG A 172 11.06 -1.51 -7.78
N LYS A 173 11.57 -1.93 -6.61
CA LYS A 173 12.98 -2.30 -6.39
C LYS A 173 13.35 -3.68 -6.94
N ARG A 174 12.38 -4.48 -7.38
CA ARG A 174 12.64 -5.84 -7.89
C ARG A 174 12.94 -5.84 -9.39
N GLN A 175 13.71 -6.85 -9.79
CA GLN A 175 13.91 -7.21 -11.19
C GLN A 175 12.61 -7.71 -11.81
N GLU A 176 12.56 -7.65 -13.13
CA GLU A 176 11.47 -8.19 -13.92
C GLU A 176 11.20 -9.66 -13.56
N PRO A 177 9.93 -10.07 -13.38
CA PRO A 177 9.60 -11.47 -13.19
C PRO A 177 10.02 -12.28 -14.42
N ALA A 178 10.94 -13.21 -14.22
CA ALA A 178 11.31 -14.17 -15.25
C ALA A 178 10.29 -15.31 -15.30
N ALA A 179 10.20 -15.97 -16.45
CA ALA A 179 9.42 -17.18 -16.60
C ALA A 179 9.93 -18.25 -15.62
N GLU A 180 9.02 -18.81 -14.82
CA GLU A 180 9.34 -19.98 -13.98
C GLU A 180 9.50 -21.19 -14.92
N THR A 181 10.74 -21.65 -15.13
CA THR A 181 11.11 -22.88 -15.86
C THR A 181 10.52 -24.13 -15.23
#